data_AF-A0A914Y090-F1
#
_entry.id   AF-A0A914Y090-F1
#
_cell.length_a   1.000
_cell.length_b   1.000
_cell.length_c   1.000
_cell.angle_alpha   90.00
_cell.angle_beta   90.00
_cell.angle_gamma   90.00
#
_symmetry.space_group_name_H-M   'P 1'
#
loop_
_entity.id
_entity.type
_entity.pdbx_description
1 polymer ?
#
loop_
_entity_poly.entity_id
_entity_poly.type
_entity_poly.pdbx_seq_one_letter_code
_entity_poly.pdbx_strand_id
1 'polypeptide(L)'
;MRGIAFGADFAAIGVVCSRWASLKQNGIFISILTLFSSLSSAITNPSAGALCESSWGWPSVYYIHGIIGCILFSLWLILYTDHPATHRNVSSVELEKIHRNKTAAHIKMDSYIPYWAIITNPVVLVVWLNALADIGSGIFLLTYTPTYINAVLHYNVGKTGAMGALLALSHIPFKLVTGYLSDKLK
;
A
#
# COMPACT_ATOMS: atom_id res chain seq x y z
N MET A 1 -16.07 10.04 -3.16
CA MET A 1 -14.89 9.93 -4.05
C MET A 1 -13.69 9.26 -3.37
N ARG A 2 -13.32 9.59 -2.12
CA ARG A 2 -12.15 8.99 -1.43
C ARG A 2 -12.13 7.44 -1.39
N GLY A 3 -13.27 6.79 -1.18
CA GLY A 3 -13.34 5.32 -1.15
C GLY A 3 -13.06 4.65 -2.50
N ILE A 4 -13.52 5.24 -3.61
CA ILE A 4 -13.25 4.72 -4.97
C ILE A 4 -11.76 4.83 -5.28
N ALA A 5 -11.15 5.98 -4.98
CA ALA A 5 -9.72 6.19 -5.16
C ALA A 5 -8.88 5.20 -4.33
N PHE A 6 -9.26 4.97 -3.07
CA PHE A 6 -8.57 4.02 -2.19
C PHE A 6 -8.66 2.57 -2.70
N GLY A 7 -9.82 2.15 -3.24
CA GLY A 7 -9.96 0.83 -3.85
C GLY A 7 -9.15 0.66 -5.14
N ALA A 8 -9.10 1.70 -5.98
CA ALA A 8 -8.32 1.69 -7.21
C ALA A 8 -6.81 1.56 -6.97
N ASP A 9 -6.33 2.05 -5.82
CA ASP A 9 -4.92 1.99 -5.45
C ASP A 9 -4.39 0.56 -5.30
N PHE A 10 -5.14 -0.33 -4.63
CA PHE A 10 -4.76 -1.74 -4.52
C PHE A 10 -4.76 -2.46 -5.87
N ALA A 11 -5.68 -2.09 -6.78
CA ALA A 11 -5.69 -2.61 -8.14
C ALA A 11 -4.45 -2.15 -8.92
N ALA A 12 -4.06 -0.87 -8.78
CA ALA A 12 -2.85 -0.34 -9.37
C ALA A 12 -1.60 -1.04 -8.85
N ILE A 13 -1.47 -1.25 -7.53
CA ILE A 13 -0.38 -2.04 -6.93
C ILE A 13 -0.32 -3.43 -7.56
N GLY A 14 -1.47 -4.10 -7.72
CA GLY A 14 -1.55 -5.42 -8.36
C GLY A 14 -1.02 -5.43 -9.80
N VAL A 15 -1.36 -4.42 -10.60
CA VAL A 15 -0.88 -4.28 -11.99
C VAL A 15 0.62 -3.96 -12.04
N VAL A 16 1.10 -3.07 -11.16
CA VAL A 16 2.53 -2.75 -11.09
C VAL A 16 3.32 -4.00 -10.71
N CYS A 17 2.89 -4.76 -9.70
CA CYS A 17 3.52 -6.01 -9.30
C CYS A 17 3.53 -7.03 -10.45
N SER A 18 2.41 -7.24 -11.14
CA SER A 18 2.33 -8.24 -12.20
C SER A 18 3.29 -7.94 -13.35
N ARG A 19 3.49 -6.66 -13.69
CA ARG A 19 4.39 -6.23 -14.77
C ARG A 19 5.84 -6.11 -14.33
N TRP A 20 6.11 -5.41 -13.22
CA TRP A 20 7.45 -5.00 -12.81
C TRP A 20 8.14 -5.95 -11.81
N ALA A 21 7.39 -6.69 -10.99
CA ALA A 21 8.02 -7.60 -10.03
C ALA A 21 8.48 -8.90 -10.73
N SER A 22 9.66 -9.39 -10.37
CA SER A 22 10.07 -10.76 -10.71
C SER A 22 9.28 -11.76 -9.85
N LEU A 23 8.92 -12.93 -10.40
CA LEU A 23 8.16 -13.96 -9.67
C LEU A 23 8.87 -14.49 -8.41
N LYS A 24 10.20 -14.28 -8.30
CA LYS A 24 10.99 -14.65 -7.11
C LYS A 24 10.96 -13.58 -6.02
N GLN A 25 10.66 -12.33 -6.36
CA GLN A 25 10.73 -11.17 -5.45
C GLN A 25 9.37 -10.47 -5.32
N ASN A 26 8.28 -11.19 -5.56
CA ASN A 26 6.95 -10.61 -5.62
C ASN A 26 6.46 -10.22 -4.22
N GLY A 27 6.78 -11.02 -3.20
CA GLY A 27 6.41 -10.76 -1.81
C GLY A 27 7.03 -9.46 -1.27
N ILE A 28 8.34 -9.27 -1.44
CA ILE A 28 9.01 -8.04 -1.01
C ILE A 28 8.53 -6.82 -1.80
N PHE A 29 8.24 -6.98 -3.09
CA PHE A 29 7.74 -5.89 -3.93
C PHE A 29 6.36 -5.42 -3.49
N ILE A 30 5.43 -6.35 -3.23
CA ILE A 30 4.11 -6.05 -2.64
C ILE A 30 4.27 -5.40 -1.26
N SER A 31 5.14 -5.95 -0.40
CA SER A 31 5.40 -5.37 0.92
C SER A 31 5.83 -3.91 0.80
N ILE A 32 6.83 -3.61 -0.04
CA ILE A 32 7.32 -2.24 -0.26
C ILE A 32 6.21 -1.34 -0.76
N LEU A 33 5.46 -1.76 -1.79
CA LEU A 33 4.40 -0.94 -2.36
C LEU A 33 3.28 -0.67 -1.37
N THR A 34 2.97 -1.60 -0.45
CA THR A 34 1.94 -1.42 0.57
C THR A 34 2.42 -0.71 1.85
N LEU A 35 3.70 -0.32 1.95
CA LEU A 35 4.20 0.49 3.08
C LEU A 35 3.68 1.93 3.06
N PHE A 36 3.24 2.41 1.90
CA PHE A 36 2.79 3.79 1.72
C PHE A 36 1.73 4.20 2.75
N SER A 37 0.83 3.28 3.14
CA SER A 37 -0.27 3.57 4.08
C SER A 37 0.25 3.94 5.47
N SER A 38 1.25 3.19 5.96
CA SER A 38 1.88 3.43 7.26
C SER A 38 2.76 4.67 7.21
N LEU A 39 3.53 4.85 6.13
CA LEU A 39 4.41 6.01 5.95
C LEU A 39 3.62 7.31 5.81
N SER A 40 2.57 7.32 5.01
CA SER A 40 1.68 8.48 4.85
C SER A 40 1.05 8.85 6.18
N SER A 41 0.52 7.89 6.94
CA SER A 41 -0.07 8.16 8.26
C SER A 41 0.95 8.74 9.23
N ALA A 42 2.19 8.23 9.22
CA ALA A 42 3.26 8.72 10.09
C ALA A 42 3.69 10.17 9.79
N ILE A 43 3.57 10.61 8.53
CA ILE A 43 3.94 11.96 8.11
C ILE A 43 2.73 12.91 8.22
N THR A 44 1.58 12.50 7.71
CA THR A 44 0.37 13.32 7.63
C THR A 44 -0.23 13.60 9.00
N ASN A 45 -0.23 12.65 9.94
CA ASN A 45 -0.86 12.87 11.25
C ASN A 45 -0.14 13.95 12.08
N PRO A 46 1.19 13.92 12.28
CA PRO A 46 1.89 14.98 13.01
C PRO A 46 1.88 16.32 12.27
N SER A 47 2.04 16.30 10.93
CA SER A 47 2.02 17.54 10.14
C SER A 47 0.64 18.20 10.15
N ALA A 48 -0.44 17.43 10.07
CA ALA A 48 -1.79 17.94 10.21
C ALA A 48 -2.03 18.54 11.61
N GLY A 49 -1.54 17.89 12.68
CA GLY A 49 -1.62 18.41 14.04
C GLY A 49 -0.92 19.77 14.18
N ALA A 50 0.35 19.85 13.76
CA ALA A 50 1.14 21.09 13.84
C ALA A 50 0.53 22.23 13.00
N LEU A 51 0.01 21.92 11.81
CA LEU A 51 -0.63 22.91 10.94
C LEU A 51 -1.97 23.39 11.47
N CYS A 52 -2.78 22.50 12.07
CA CYS A 52 -4.05 22.85 12.69
C CYS A 52 -3.88 23.76 13.92
N GLU A 53 -2.81 23.58 14.71
CA GLU A 53 -2.49 24.42 15.87
C GLU A 53 -1.82 25.76 15.46
N SER A 54 -1.28 25.84 14.24
CA SER A 54 -0.68 27.07 13.73
C SER A 54 -1.72 28.13 13.37
N SER A 55 -1.27 29.38 13.22
CA SER A 55 -2.12 30.50 12.77
C SER A 55 -2.75 30.31 11.37
N TRP A 56 -2.32 29.29 10.63
CA TRP A 56 -2.81 28.97 9.29
C TRP A 56 -4.06 28.08 9.32
N GLY A 57 -4.34 27.48 10.48
CA GLY A 57 -5.52 26.66 10.75
C GLY A 57 -5.62 25.39 9.90
N TRP A 58 -6.72 24.66 10.08
CA TRP A 58 -6.99 23.40 9.40
C TRP A 58 -7.06 23.45 7.85
N PRO A 59 -7.47 24.55 7.18
CA PRO A 59 -7.54 24.57 5.71
C PRO A 59 -6.16 24.40 5.06
N SER A 60 -5.11 24.86 5.71
CA SER A 60 -3.72 24.78 5.21
C SER A 60 -3.28 23.34 4.93
N VAL A 61 -3.74 22.37 5.72
CA VAL A 61 -3.44 20.95 5.55
C VAL A 61 -3.88 20.47 4.17
N TYR A 62 -5.07 20.88 3.72
CA TYR A 62 -5.63 20.48 2.43
C TYR A 62 -4.86 21.09 1.27
N TYR A 63 -4.50 22.37 1.36
CA TYR A 63 -3.72 23.04 0.32
C TYR A 63 -2.32 22.44 0.17
N ILE A 64 -1.62 22.20 1.28
CA ILE A 64 -0.28 21.61 1.27
C ILE A 64 -0.31 20.19 0.69
N HIS A 65 -1.23 19.33 1.17
CA HIS A 65 -1.36 17.97 0.64
C HIS A 65 -1.79 17.97 -0.84
N GLY A 66 -2.62 18.93 -1.26
CA GLY A 66 -3.01 19.10 -2.66
C GLY A 66 -1.81 19.44 -3.55
N ILE A 67 -0.99 20.40 -3.15
CA ILE A 67 0.22 20.81 -3.90
C ILE A 67 1.21 19.64 -3.98
N ILE A 68 1.50 18.99 -2.85
CA ILE A 68 2.40 17.82 -2.81
C ILE A 68 1.85 16.70 -3.71
N GLY A 69 0.54 16.45 -3.66
CA GLY A 69 -0.12 15.47 -4.53
C GLY A 69 0.06 15.78 -6.01
N CYS A 70 -0.12 17.04 -6.42
CA CYS A 70 0.11 17.46 -7.81
C CYS A 70 1.57 17.29 -8.26
N ILE A 71 2.53 17.60 -7.38
CA ILE A 71 3.96 17.41 -7.67
C ILE A 71 4.28 15.92 -7.83
N LEU A 72 3.84 15.08 -6.90
CA LEU A 72 4.07 13.63 -6.94
C LEU A 72 3.38 12.99 -8.16
N PHE A 73 2.19 13.43 -8.51
CA PHE A 73 1.49 12.97 -9.71
C PHE A 73 2.24 13.37 -10.98
N SER A 74 2.74 14.60 -11.06
CA SER A 74 3.55 15.06 -12.20
C SER A 74 4.86 14.26 -12.33
N LEU A 75 5.53 13.97 -11.20
CA LEU A 75 6.71 13.10 -11.18
C LEU A 75 6.37 11.69 -11.63
N TRP A 76 5.24 11.14 -11.19
CA TRP A 76 4.77 9.81 -11.60
C TRP A 76 4.54 9.75 -13.12
N LEU A 77 3.93 10.76 -13.72
CA LEU A 77 3.72 10.83 -15.18
C LEU A 77 5.04 10.82 -15.99
N ILE A 78 6.12 11.35 -15.43
CA ILE A 78 7.43 11.42 -16.09
C ILE A 78 8.24 10.14 -15.86
N LEU A 79 8.13 9.55 -14.67
CA LEU A 79 8.98 8.44 -14.22
C LEU A 79 8.38 7.06 -14.46
N TYR A 80 7.05 6.93 -14.46
CA TYR A 80 6.39 5.64 -14.55
C TYR A 80 6.06 5.28 -16.00
N THR A 81 6.34 4.05 -16.39
CA THR A 81 5.85 3.46 -17.64
C THR A 81 5.22 2.11 -17.33
N ASP A 82 4.09 1.84 -17.98
CA ASP A 82 3.34 0.59 -17.80
C ASP A 82 4.18 -0.66 -18.07
N HIS A 83 4.98 -0.64 -19.15
CA HIS A 83 5.76 -1.78 -19.59
C HIS A 83 7.26 -1.56 -19.32
N PRO A 84 7.92 -2.49 -18.61
CA PRO A 84 9.37 -2.37 -18.33
C PRO A 84 10.20 -2.42 -19.63
N ALA A 85 9.71 -3.11 -20.67
CA ALA A 85 10.38 -3.21 -21.97
C ALA A 85 10.50 -1.87 -22.72
N THR A 86 9.59 -0.93 -22.46
CA THR A 86 9.58 0.41 -23.09
C THR A 86 10.27 1.46 -22.22
N HIS A 87 10.67 1.10 -21.01
CA HIS A 87 11.20 2.05 -20.04
C HIS A 87 12.69 2.34 -20.32
N ARG A 88 13.04 3.62 -20.50
CA ARG A 88 14.39 4.06 -20.90
C ARG A 88 15.50 3.62 -19.94
N ASN A 89 15.20 3.50 -18.66
CA ASN A 89 16.20 3.15 -17.63
C ASN A 89 16.26 1.65 -17.31
N VAL A 90 15.47 0.81 -17.96
CA VAL A 90 15.52 -0.65 -17.74
C VAL A 90 16.55 -1.25 -18.67
N SER A 91 17.55 -1.92 -18.09
CA SER A 91 18.58 -2.63 -18.86
C SER A 91 18.06 -3.95 -19.42
N SER A 92 18.67 -4.47 -20.49
CA SER A 92 18.33 -5.79 -21.04
C SER A 92 18.48 -6.93 -20.01
N VAL A 93 19.51 -6.85 -19.17
CA VAL A 93 19.78 -7.82 -18.09
C VAL A 93 18.70 -7.77 -17.01
N GLU A 94 18.22 -6.57 -16.67
CA GLU A 94 17.12 -6.40 -15.72
C GLU A 94 15.79 -6.89 -16.30
N LEU A 95 15.51 -6.57 -17.56
CA LEU A 95 14.32 -7.02 -18.26
C LEU A 95 14.25 -8.55 -18.31
N GLU A 96 15.37 -9.22 -18.58
CA GLU A 96 15.46 -10.69 -18.53
C GLU A 96 15.10 -11.23 -17.15
N LYS A 97 15.61 -10.61 -16.06
CA LYS A 97 15.28 -11.01 -14.69
C LYS A 97 13.81 -10.82 -14.33
N ILE A 98 13.18 -9.75 -14.82
CA ILE A 98 11.76 -9.47 -14.61
C ILE A 98 10.90 -10.50 -15.36
N HIS A 99 11.23 -10.79 -16.62
CA HIS A 99 10.49 -11.75 -17.45
C HIS A 99 10.79 -13.21 -17.15
N ARG A 100 11.86 -13.52 -16.43
CA ARG A 100 12.24 -14.89 -16.09
C ARG A 100 11.07 -15.63 -15.42
N ASN A 101 10.72 -16.78 -15.99
CA ASN A 101 9.60 -17.64 -15.57
C ASN A 101 8.18 -17.05 -15.77
N LYS A 102 8.03 -15.86 -16.38
CA LYS A 102 6.72 -15.31 -16.78
C LYS A 102 6.32 -15.88 -18.14
N THR A 103 5.09 -16.40 -18.24
CA THR A 103 4.51 -16.85 -19.52
C THR A 103 4.07 -15.65 -20.38
N ALA A 104 3.89 -15.86 -21.69
CA ALA A 104 3.37 -14.80 -22.59
C ALA A 104 2.03 -14.22 -22.12
N ALA A 105 1.17 -15.03 -21.49
CA ALA A 105 -0.08 -14.59 -20.86
C ALA A 105 0.14 -13.60 -19.69
N HIS A 106 1.22 -13.77 -18.92
CA HIS A 106 1.58 -12.85 -17.83
C HIS A 106 2.13 -11.51 -18.34
N ILE A 107 2.65 -11.47 -19.58
CA ILE A 107 3.32 -10.29 -20.15
C ILE A 107 2.35 -9.45 -20.98
N LYS A 108 1.54 -10.08 -21.83
CA LYS A 108 0.63 -9.36 -22.73
C LYS A 108 -0.73 -9.02 -22.10
N MET A 109 -1.19 -9.73 -21.07
CA MET A 109 -2.49 -9.51 -20.41
C MET A 109 -3.72 -9.42 -21.36
N ASP A 110 -3.60 -9.87 -22.62
CA ASP A 110 -4.63 -9.74 -23.67
C ASP A 110 -5.53 -10.98 -23.82
N SER A 111 -5.41 -11.96 -22.92
CA SER A 111 -6.16 -13.21 -22.99
C SER A 111 -7.60 -13.06 -22.46
N TYR A 112 -8.52 -13.86 -22.99
CA TYR A 112 -9.89 -13.98 -22.46
C TYR A 112 -9.88 -14.21 -20.94
N ILE A 113 -10.61 -13.37 -20.19
CA ILE A 113 -10.70 -13.43 -18.73
C ILE A 113 -12.00 -14.14 -18.35
N PRO A 114 -11.94 -15.36 -17.78
CA PRO A 114 -13.14 -16.09 -17.37
C PRO A 114 -13.66 -15.56 -16.03
N TYR A 115 -14.34 -14.41 -16.05
CA TYR A 115 -14.84 -13.75 -14.84
C TYR A 115 -15.69 -14.67 -13.95
N TRP A 116 -16.57 -15.48 -14.55
CA TRP A 116 -17.41 -16.41 -13.80
C TRP A 116 -16.60 -17.45 -13.05
N ALA A 117 -15.59 -18.04 -13.71
CA ALA A 117 -14.73 -19.03 -13.07
C ALA A 117 -13.92 -18.44 -11.92
N ILE A 118 -13.51 -17.17 -12.03
CA ILE A 118 -12.79 -16.45 -10.97
C ILE A 118 -13.67 -16.24 -9.75
N ILE A 119 -14.91 -15.74 -9.92
CA ILE A 119 -15.80 -15.45 -8.79
C ILE A 119 -16.33 -16.72 -8.11
N THR A 120 -16.36 -17.85 -8.80
CA THR A 120 -16.73 -19.15 -8.21
C THR A 120 -15.55 -19.92 -7.63
N ASN A 121 -14.31 -19.46 -7.83
CA ASN A 121 -13.13 -20.19 -7.39
C ASN A 121 -12.98 -20.09 -5.86
N PRO A 122 -12.92 -21.21 -5.13
CA PRO A 122 -12.84 -21.19 -3.66
C PRO A 122 -11.58 -20.52 -3.14
N VAL A 123 -10.45 -20.64 -3.85
CA VAL A 123 -9.18 -19.99 -3.44
C VAL A 123 -9.32 -18.48 -3.52
N VAL A 124 -9.92 -17.95 -4.58
CA VAL A 124 -10.15 -16.51 -4.75
C VAL A 124 -11.08 -15.98 -3.66
N LEU A 125 -12.16 -16.70 -3.36
CA LEU A 125 -13.11 -16.33 -2.32
C LEU A 125 -12.46 -16.30 -0.92
N VAL A 126 -11.60 -17.28 -0.60
CA VAL A 126 -10.85 -17.31 0.67
C VAL A 126 -9.89 -16.12 0.76
N VAL A 127 -9.18 -15.80 -0.33
CA VAL A 127 -8.29 -14.64 -0.37
C VAL A 127 -9.06 -13.34 -0.14
N TRP A 128 -10.23 -13.18 -0.75
CA TRP A 128 -11.08 -12.01 -0.55
C TRP A 128 -11.63 -11.92 0.87
N LEU A 129 -12.07 -13.04 1.45
CA LEU A 129 -12.53 -13.07 2.83
C LEU A 129 -11.40 -12.72 3.80
N ASN A 130 -10.19 -13.23 3.55
CA ASN A 130 -9.01 -12.88 4.35
C ASN A 130 -8.66 -11.39 4.22
N ALA A 131 -8.70 -10.83 3.00
CA ALA A 131 -8.47 -9.40 2.79
C ALA A 131 -9.52 -8.52 3.49
N LEU A 132 -10.80 -8.93 3.47
CA LEU A 132 -11.87 -8.25 4.20
C LEU A 132 -11.63 -8.30 5.71
N ALA A 133 -11.25 -9.46 6.25
CA ALA A 133 -10.95 -9.62 7.67
C ALA A 133 -9.72 -8.78 8.09
N ASP A 134 -8.67 -8.77 7.28
CA ASP A 134 -7.45 -7.99 7.53
C ASP A 134 -7.73 -6.48 7.54
N ILE A 135 -8.33 -5.95 6.47
CA ILE A 135 -8.66 -4.51 6.38
C ILE A 135 -9.68 -4.12 7.46
N GLY A 136 -10.70 -4.95 7.66
CA GLY A 136 -11.75 -4.71 8.65
C GLY A 136 -11.21 -4.68 10.08
N SER A 137 -10.39 -5.66 10.46
CA SER A 137 -9.76 -5.71 11.78
C SER A 137 -8.77 -4.56 11.97
N GLY A 138 -8.00 -4.19 10.94
CA GLY A 138 -7.09 -3.05 10.98
C GLY A 138 -7.80 -1.72 11.26
N ILE A 139 -8.90 -1.44 10.55
CA ILE A 139 -9.70 -0.22 10.76
C ILE A 139 -10.38 -0.24 12.14
N PHE A 140 -10.90 -1.40 12.55
CA PHE A 140 -11.53 -1.57 13.85
C PHE A 140 -10.54 -1.25 14.97
N LEU A 141 -9.35 -1.86 14.96
CA LEU A 141 -8.31 -1.60 15.94
C LEU A 141 -7.87 -0.14 15.91
N LEU A 142 -7.64 0.45 14.73
CA LEU A 142 -7.24 1.86 14.63
C LEU A 142 -8.26 2.81 15.25
N THR A 143 -9.55 2.52 15.08
CA THR A 143 -10.64 3.39 15.55
C THR A 143 -10.90 3.23 17.04
N TYR A 144 -10.97 1.99 17.54
CA TYR A 144 -11.40 1.71 18.91
C TYR A 144 -10.25 1.58 19.92
N THR A 145 -9.01 1.32 19.47
CA THR A 145 -7.86 1.20 20.38
C THR A 145 -7.62 2.48 21.19
N PRO A 146 -7.60 3.69 20.60
CA PRO A 146 -7.41 4.93 21.37
C PRO A 146 -8.52 5.14 22.41
N THR A 147 -9.77 4.89 22.02
CA THR A 147 -10.94 5.00 22.90
C THR A 147 -10.86 4.01 24.05
N TYR A 148 -10.48 2.76 23.78
CA TYR A 148 -10.35 1.73 24.81
C TYR A 148 -9.24 2.05 25.83
N ILE A 149 -8.05 2.44 25.35
CA ILE A 149 -6.92 2.79 26.21
C ILE A 149 -7.22 4.01 27.09
N ASN A 150 -7.95 4.99 26.56
CA ASN A 150 -8.31 6.18 27.33
C ASN A 150 -9.49 5.94 28.29
N ALA A 151 -10.59 5.36 27.80
CA ALA A 151 -11.83 5.24 28.56
C ALA A 151 -11.83 4.09 29.58
N VAL A 152 -11.13 2.98 29.29
CA VAL A 152 -11.12 1.78 30.15
C VAL A 152 -9.83 1.69 30.96
N LEU A 153 -8.67 1.90 30.34
CA LEU A 153 -7.39 1.80 31.05
C LEU A 153 -6.94 3.11 31.71
N HIS A 154 -7.71 4.20 31.53
CA HIS A 154 -7.43 5.52 32.11
C HIS A 154 -6.03 6.08 31.82
N TYR A 155 -5.39 5.66 30.73
CA TYR A 155 -4.10 6.21 30.32
C TYR A 155 -4.26 7.63 29.78
N ASN A 156 -3.32 8.49 30.17
CA ASN A 156 -3.24 9.86 29.69
C ASN A 156 -3.05 9.89 28.16
N VAL A 157 -3.65 10.87 27.49
CA VAL A 157 -3.72 11.00 26.03
C VAL A 157 -2.32 10.95 25.39
N GLY A 158 -1.30 11.51 26.07
CA GLY A 158 0.09 11.44 25.62
C GLY A 158 0.67 10.02 25.55
N LYS A 159 0.41 9.16 26.54
CA LYS A 159 0.88 7.75 26.52
C LYS A 159 0.13 6.93 25.48
N THR A 160 -1.16 7.22 25.29
CA THR A 160 -2.01 6.58 24.27
C THR A 160 -1.51 6.90 22.85
N GLY A 161 -1.16 8.17 22.59
CA GLY A 161 -0.55 8.59 21.33
C GLY A 161 0.80 7.93 21.07
N ALA A 162 1.66 7.83 22.09
CA ALA A 162 2.95 7.16 21.98
C ALA A 162 2.82 5.66 21.67
N MET A 163 1.88 4.95 22.31
CA MET A 163 1.60 3.54 22.01
C MET A 163 1.04 3.35 20.60
N GLY A 164 0.15 4.23 20.15
CA GLY A 164 -0.37 4.21 18.78
C GLY A 164 0.72 4.45 17.73
N ALA A 165 1.62 5.39 17.97
CA ALA A 165 2.77 5.66 17.10
C ALA A 165 3.74 4.46 17.05
N LEU A 166 4.01 3.82 18.19
CA LEU A 166 4.83 2.61 18.26
C LEU A 166 4.22 1.46 17.43
N LEU A 167 2.89 1.26 17.53
CA LEU A 167 2.19 0.23 16.75
C LEU A 167 2.31 0.50 15.25
N ALA A 168 2.07 1.75 14.81
CA ALA A 168 2.18 2.15 13.42
C ALA A 168 3.61 2.01 12.86
N LEU A 169 4.63 2.39 13.63
CA LEU A 169 6.04 2.25 13.24
C LEU A 169 6.49 0.79 13.22
N SER A 170 5.99 -0.05 14.13
CA SER A 170 6.33 -1.47 14.17
C SER A 170 5.83 -2.22 12.92
N HIS A 171 4.72 -1.81 12.32
CA HIS A 171 4.20 -2.46 11.10
C HIS A 171 5.19 -2.44 9.93
N ILE A 172 6.01 -1.40 9.82
CA ILE A 172 6.95 -1.20 8.69
C ILE A 172 8.01 -2.32 8.62
N PRO A 173 8.85 -2.55 9.65
CA PRO A 173 9.84 -3.62 9.61
C PRO A 173 9.19 -5.01 9.54
N PHE A 174 8.06 -5.23 10.23
CA PHE A 174 7.36 -6.51 10.16
C PHE A 174 6.88 -6.85 8.74
N LYS A 175 6.31 -5.89 8.01
CA LYS A 175 5.90 -6.08 6.60
C LYS A 175 7.08 -6.39 5.68
N LEU A 176 8.21 -5.71 5.87
CA LEU A 176 9.42 -5.94 5.06
C LEU A 176 10.03 -7.31 5.31
N VAL A 177 10.19 -7.69 6.58
CA VAL A 177 10.73 -9.00 6.97
C VAL A 177 9.83 -10.12 6.47
N THR A 178 8.51 -9.98 6.65
CA THR A 178 7.55 -11.00 6.19
C THR A 178 7.54 -11.13 4.67
N GLY A 179 7.60 -10.03 3.93
CA GLY A 179 7.69 -10.06 2.46
C GLY A 179 8.95 -10.77 1.97
N TYR A 180 10.09 -10.46 2.60
CA TYR A 180 11.37 -11.12 2.30
C TYR A 180 11.36 -12.61 2.63
N LEU A 181 10.82 -12.99 3.79
CA LEU A 181 10.70 -14.38 4.21
C LEU A 181 9.74 -15.15 3.28
N SER A 182 8.61 -14.54 2.90
CA SER A 182 7.65 -15.13 1.96
C SER A 182 8.28 -15.47 0.61
N ASP A 183 9.21 -14.64 0.13
CA ASP A 183 9.94 -14.90 -1.12
C ASP A 183 11.00 -16.00 -0.98
N LYS A 184 11.51 -16.24 0.24
CA LYS A 184 12.46 -17.31 0.54
C LYS A 184 11.82 -18.66 0.80
N LEU A 185 10.62 -18.70 1.37
CA LEU A 185 9.94 -19.91 1.85
C LEU A 185 9.09 -20.62 0.79
N LYS A 186 9.51 -20.61 -0.49
CA LYS A 186 8.81 -21.35 -1.56
C LYS A 186 8.97 -22.85 -1.45
#